data_AF-A0A371FBG5-F1
#
_entry.id   AF-A0A371FBG5-F1
#
_cell.length_a   1.000
_cell.length_b   1.000
_cell.length_c   1.000
_cell.angle_alpha   90.00
_cell.angle_beta   90.00
_cell.angle_gamma   90.00
#
_symmetry.space_group_name_H-M   'P 1'
#
loop_
_entity.id
_entity.type
_entity.pdbx_description
1 polymer ?
#
loop_
_entity_poly.entity_id
_entity_poly.type
_entity_poly.pdbx_seq_one_letter_code
_entity_poly.pdbx_strand_id
1 'polypeptide(L)'
;MWEDMKFVMRRRFVPSYYHRDLHRKLQSLIQGSMSVEDYYKEMEIAMIRANLEEAYEATMARFIGGLNKEITDVVELQHYIEIKDLLHKIIQVKRHYPLVLLLLH
;
A
#
# COMPACT_ATOMS: atom_id res chain seq x y z
N MET A 1 -35.35 -9.76 -1.05
CA MET A 1 -35.65 -9.31 -2.43
C MET A 1 -34.47 -8.59 -3.10
N TRP A 2 -33.83 -7.59 -2.48
CA TRP A 2 -32.59 -6.98 -3.01
C TRP A 2 -31.31 -7.76 -2.67
N GLU A 3 -31.17 -8.21 -1.42
CA GLU A 3 -30.01 -9.00 -0.99
C GLU A 3 -29.90 -10.33 -1.73
N ASP A 4 -31.03 -11.00 -1.96
CA ASP A 4 -31.11 -12.24 -2.73
C ASP A 4 -30.67 -12.02 -4.18
N MET A 5 -31.06 -10.89 -4.77
CA MET A 5 -30.65 -10.54 -6.14
C MET A 5 -29.15 -10.27 -6.21
N LYS A 6 -28.59 -9.52 -5.24
CA LYS A 6 -27.13 -9.33 -5.14
C LYS A 6 -26.41 -10.66 -4.95
N PHE A 7 -26.94 -11.59 -4.17
CA PHE A 7 -26.36 -12.91 -3.97
C PHE A 7 -26.32 -13.72 -5.28
N VAL A 8 -27.45 -13.80 -5.99
CA VAL A 8 -27.53 -14.51 -7.28
C VAL A 8 -26.60 -13.90 -8.32
N MET A 9 -26.54 -12.57 -8.42
CA MET A 9 -25.65 -11.87 -9.36
C MET A 9 -24.17 -12.10 -9.01
N ARG A 10 -23.79 -11.99 -7.74
CA ARG A 10 -22.41 -12.29 -7.32
C ARG A 10 -22.02 -13.73 -7.62
N ARG A 11 -22.88 -14.70 -7.31
CA ARG A 11 -22.62 -16.12 -7.59
C ARG A 11 -22.44 -16.41 -9.08
N ARG A 12 -23.15 -15.68 -9.95
CA ARG A 12 -23.12 -15.90 -11.41
C ARG A 12 -21.96 -15.17 -12.10
N PHE A 13 -21.59 -13.98 -11.64
CA PHE A 13 -20.69 -13.09 -12.36
C PHE A 13 -19.34 -12.85 -11.66
N VAL A 14 -19.22 -13.16 -10.37
CA VAL A 14 -17.95 -13.03 -9.63
C VAL A 14 -17.28 -14.40 -9.56
N PRO A 15 -16.08 -14.58 -10.13
CA PRO A 15 -15.33 -15.82 -9.99
C PRO A 15 -15.11 -16.19 -8.52
N SER A 16 -15.17 -17.48 -8.20
CA SER A 16 -14.99 -17.97 -6.81
C SER A 16 -13.62 -17.59 -6.21
N TYR A 17 -12.62 -17.36 -7.05
CA TYR A 17 -11.28 -16.94 -6.66
C TYR A 17 -11.06 -15.43 -6.58
N TYR A 18 -12.07 -14.61 -6.92
CA TYR A 18 -11.94 -13.14 -7.03
C TYR A 18 -11.40 -12.50 -5.74
N HIS A 19 -11.99 -12.81 -4.60
CA HIS A 19 -11.57 -12.25 -3.30
C HIS A 19 -10.13 -12.69 -2.95
N ARG A 20 -9.79 -13.95 -3.21
CA ARG A 20 -8.43 -14.46 -2.99
C ARG A 20 -7.41 -13.73 -3.86
N ASP A 21 -7.75 -13.45 -5.12
CA ASP A 21 -6.87 -12.70 -6.03
C ASP A 21 -6.67 -11.26 -5.58
N LEU A 22 -7.71 -10.60 -5.06
CA LEU A 22 -7.60 -9.27 -4.47
C LEU A 22 -6.68 -9.27 -3.26
N HIS A 23 -6.85 -10.22 -2.32
CA HIS A 23 -5.95 -10.35 -1.17
C HIS A 23 -4.52 -10.66 -1.60
N ARG A 24 -4.33 -11.54 -2.58
CA ARG A 24 -3.00 -11.87 -3.11
C ARG A 24 -2.35 -10.63 -3.73
N LYS A 25 -3.10 -9.85 -4.52
CA LYS A 25 -2.60 -8.61 -5.13
C LYS A 25 -2.16 -7.60 -4.07
N LEU A 26 -2.94 -7.45 -3.00
CA LEU A 26 -2.57 -6.59 -1.87
C LEU A 26 -1.33 -7.09 -1.13
N GLN A 27 -1.23 -8.41 -0.89
CA GLN A 27 -0.07 -9.01 -0.23
C GLN A 27 1.22 -8.93 -1.04
N SER A 28 1.12 -8.97 -2.38
CA SER A 28 2.28 -8.84 -3.28
C SER A 28 2.60 -7.40 -3.66
N LEU A 29 1.86 -6.41 -3.15
CA LEU A 29 2.03 -5.02 -3.54
C LEU A 29 3.30 -4.44 -2.91
N ILE A 30 4.23 -4.06 -3.77
CA ILE A 30 5.49 -3.38 -3.40
C ILE A 30 5.62 -2.09 -4.20
N GLN A 31 6.44 -1.15 -3.73
CA GLN A 31 6.68 0.14 -4.37
C GLN A 31 7.31 -0.04 -5.76
N GLY A 32 8.40 -0.81 -5.85
CA GLY A 32 9.11 -1.04 -7.12
C GLY A 32 9.58 0.28 -7.74
N SER A 33 9.21 0.52 -9.00
CA SER A 33 9.53 1.74 -9.73
C SER A 33 8.58 2.92 -9.48
N MET A 34 7.53 2.72 -8.68
CA MET A 34 6.56 3.77 -8.39
C MET A 34 7.15 4.83 -7.44
N SER A 35 6.61 6.04 -7.53
CA SER A 35 6.78 7.00 -6.45
C SER A 35 6.15 6.46 -5.16
N VAL A 36 6.65 6.89 -4.01
CA VAL A 36 6.11 6.50 -2.70
C VAL A 36 4.64 6.91 -2.55
N GLU A 37 4.28 8.06 -3.13
CA GLU A 37 2.90 8.59 -3.11
C GLU A 37 1.97 7.73 -3.97
N ASP A 38 2.40 7.32 -5.17
CA ASP A 38 1.60 6.46 -6.03
C ASP A 38 1.49 5.04 -5.47
N TYR A 39 2.56 4.54 -4.85
CA TYR A 39 2.52 3.29 -4.09
C TYR A 39 1.49 3.34 -2.98
N TYR A 40 1.49 4.40 -2.16
CA TYR A 40 0.52 4.56 -1.09
C TYR A 40 -0.92 4.58 -1.62
N LYS A 41 -1.19 5.34 -2.70
CA LYS A 41 -2.52 5.38 -3.33
C LYS A 41 -2.97 4.02 -3.85
N GLU A 42 -2.08 3.28 -4.52
CA GLU A 42 -2.39 1.94 -5.02
C GLU A 42 -2.67 0.96 -3.87
N MET A 43 -1.98 1.10 -2.74
CA MET A 43 -2.25 0.34 -1.53
C MET A 43 -3.63 0.65 -0.97
N GLU A 44 -4.00 1.93 -0.84
CA GLU A 44 -5.34 2.35 -0.38
C GLU A 44 -6.44 1.78 -1.28
N ILE A 45 -6.27 1.87 -2.60
CA ILE A 45 -7.22 1.30 -3.58
C ILE A 45 -7.33 -0.22 -3.43
N ALA A 46 -6.20 -0.92 -3.26
CA ALA A 46 -6.18 -2.37 -3.10
C ALA A 46 -6.87 -2.81 -1.79
N MET A 47 -6.67 -2.08 -0.69
CA MET A 47 -7.35 -2.33 0.58
C MET A 47 -8.87 -2.14 0.46
N ILE A 48 -9.33 -1.05 -0.15
CA ILE A 48 -10.76 -0.79 -0.39
C ILE A 48 -11.39 -1.93 -1.21
N ARG A 49 -10.71 -2.37 -2.28
CA ARG A 49 -11.21 -3.46 -3.13
C ARG A 49 -11.25 -4.80 -2.41
N ALA A 50 -10.27 -5.08 -1.55
CA ALA A 50 -10.24 -6.27 -0.73
C ALA A 50 -11.20 -6.21 0.48
N ASN A 51 -11.90 -5.07 0.68
CA ASN A 51 -12.74 -4.80 1.85
C ASN A 51 -11.97 -5.07 3.16
N LEU A 52 -10.72 -4.62 3.20
CA LEU A 52 -9.83 -4.81 4.34
C LEU A 52 -9.97 -3.63 5.30
N GLU A 53 -10.49 -3.91 6.49
CA GLU A 53 -10.40 -3.02 7.65
C GLU A 53 -9.35 -3.61 8.59
N GLU A 54 -8.18 -2.96 8.67
CA GLU A 54 -7.12 -3.36 9.58
C GLU A 54 -6.77 -2.21 10.53
N ALA A 55 -6.18 -2.56 11.69
CA ALA A 55 -5.71 -1.57 12.64
C ALA A 55 -4.67 -0.65 11.99
N TYR A 56 -4.53 0.54 12.57
CA TYR A 56 -3.63 1.55 12.04
C TYR A 56 -2.18 1.06 11.92
N GLU A 57 -1.72 0.36 12.95
CA GLU A 57 -0.39 -0.22 13.05
C GLU A 57 -0.15 -1.30 11.98
N ALA A 58 -1.19 -2.08 11.66
CA ALA A 58 -1.11 -3.10 10.60
C ALA A 58 -0.99 -2.45 9.21
N THR A 59 -1.73 -1.37 8.98
CA THR A 59 -1.64 -0.58 7.75
C THR A 59 -0.24 0.02 7.60
N MET A 60 0.34 0.55 8.68
CA MET A 60 1.71 1.08 8.69
C MET A 60 2.74 0.01 8.38
N ALA A 61 2.70 -1.12 9.10
CA ALA A 61 3.65 -2.21 8.89
C ALA A 61 3.61 -2.73 7.45
N ARG A 62 2.41 -2.80 6.85
CA ARG A 62 2.24 -3.16 5.45
C ARG A 62 2.87 -2.14 4.51
N PHE A 63 2.59 -0.84 4.72
CA PHE A 63 3.16 0.22 3.92
C PHE A 63 4.68 0.17 3.94
N ILE A 64 5.29 0.13 5.13
CA ILE A 64 6.75 0.10 5.31
C ILE A 64 7.35 -1.16 4.71
N GLY A 65 6.71 -2.32 4.91
CA GLY A 65 7.18 -3.60 4.40
C GLY A 65 7.16 -3.72 2.88
N GLY A 66 6.36 -2.90 2.17
CA GLY A 66 6.35 -2.87 0.72
C GLY A 66 7.15 -1.72 0.10
N LEU A 67 7.74 -0.82 0.89
CA LEU A 67 8.66 0.20 0.38
C LEU A 67 9.96 -0.44 -0.14
N ASN A 68 10.66 0.29 -1.02
CA ASN A 68 11.99 -0.11 -1.43
C ASN A 68 12.94 -0.05 -0.22
N LYS A 69 13.89 -0.99 -0.18
CA LYS A 69 14.77 -1.19 0.96
C LYS A 69 15.54 0.08 1.36
N GLU A 70 16.04 0.84 0.40
CA GLU A 70 16.76 2.08 0.69
C GLU A 70 15.91 3.13 1.43
N ILE A 71 14.59 3.12 1.23
CA ILE A 71 13.66 4.01 1.91
C ILE A 71 13.32 3.44 3.28
N THR A 72 13.02 2.14 3.37
CA THR A 72 12.75 1.45 4.64
C THR A 72 13.87 1.66 5.65
N ASP A 73 15.13 1.48 5.23
CA ASP A 73 16.31 1.64 6.09
C ASP A 73 16.41 3.07 6.68
N VAL A 74 16.02 4.10 5.92
CA VAL A 74 16.01 5.50 6.40
C VAL A 74 14.82 5.77 7.32
N VAL A 75 13.67 5.21 6.97
CA VAL A 75 12.40 5.39 7.67
C VAL A 75 12.41 4.77 9.05
N GLU A 76 12.94 3.55 9.19
CA GLU A 76 13.00 2.84 10.48
C GLU A 76 13.85 3.57 11.53
N LEU A 77 14.77 4.43 11.10
CA LEU A 77 15.61 5.25 11.97
C LEU A 77 14.91 6.53 12.45
N GLN A 78 13.72 6.83 11.93
CA GLN A 78 12.98 8.06 12.23
C GLN A 78 11.79 7.78 13.15
N HIS A 79 11.55 8.67 14.12
CA HIS A 79 10.30 8.64 14.89
C HIS A 79 9.14 9.22 14.07
N TYR A 80 8.17 8.41 13.67
CA TYR A 80 6.92 8.88 13.06
C TYR A 80 5.74 8.20 13.76
N ILE A 81 4.63 8.93 13.86
CA ILE A 81 3.38 8.43 14.46
C ILE A 81 2.44 8.03 13.34
N GLU A 82 2.41 8.79 12.25
CA GLU A 82 1.52 8.50 11.12
C GLU A 82 2.18 8.33 9.75
N ILE A 83 1.51 7.62 8.82
CA ILE A 83 1.91 7.51 7.40
C ILE A 83 2.04 8.89 6.75
N LYS A 84 1.18 9.86 7.11
CA LYS A 84 1.29 11.23 6.60
C LYS A 84 2.59 11.91 7.05
N ASP A 85 2.97 11.72 8.31
CA ASP A 85 4.25 12.21 8.83
C ASP A 85 5.41 11.54 8.08
N LEU A 86 5.27 10.25 7.81
CA LEU A 86 6.26 9.48 7.08
C LEU A 86 6.43 9.97 5.64
N LEU A 87 5.34 10.20 4.91
CA LEU A 87 5.36 10.75 3.55
C LEU A 87 6.04 12.12 3.53
N HIS A 88 5.71 12.99 4.49
CA HIS A 88 6.35 14.30 4.60
C HIS A 88 7.87 14.16 4.82
N LYS A 89 8.31 13.26 5.71
CA LYS A 89 9.73 12.99 5.94
C LYS A 89 10.44 12.46 4.69
N ILE A 90 9.82 11.53 3.97
CA ILE A 90 10.36 10.98 2.72
C ILE A 90 10.53 12.10 1.68
N ILE A 91 9.56 13.01 1.57
CA ILE A 91 9.64 14.18 0.69
C ILE A 91 10.78 15.12 1.12
N GLN A 92 10.96 15.36 2.43
CA GLN A 92 12.08 16.17 2.93
C GLN A 92 13.44 15.53 2.64
N VAL A 93 13.58 14.22 2.84
CA VAL A 93 14.80 13.47 2.51
C VAL A 93 15.13 13.60 1.01
N LYS A 94 14.14 13.39 0.13
CA LYS A 94 14.30 13.59 -1.33
C LYS A 94 14.77 15.00 -1.67
N ARG A 95 14.28 16.01 -0.95
CA ARG A 95 14.59 17.43 -1.22
C ARG A 95 15.98 17.84 -0.74
N HIS A 96 16.49 17.27 0.35
CA HIS A 96 17.77 17.68 0.96
C HIS A 96 18.94 16.79 0.57
N TYR A 97 18.67 15.55 0.13
CA TYR A 97 19.68 14.61 -0.34
C TYR A 97 19.35 14.08 -1.75
N PRO A 98 19.29 14.96 -2.77
CA PRO A 98 18.99 14.51 -4.14
C PRO A 98 20.03 13.51 -4.67
N LEU A 99 21.26 13.56 -4.16
CA LEU A 99 22.38 12.69 -4.54
C LEU A 99 22.37 11.31 -3.87
N VAL A 100 21.68 11.12 -2.74
CA VAL A 100 21.57 9.79 -2.12
C VAL A 100 20.69 8.85 -2.98
N LEU A 101 19.89 9.42 -3.89
CA LEU A 101 19.12 8.72 -4.91
C LEU A 101 19.73 8.76 -6.32
N LEU A 102 20.83 9.47 -6.57
CA LEU A 102 21.49 9.49 -7.90
C LEU A 102 22.34 8.24 -8.18
N LEU A 103 22.50 7.35 -7.20
CA LEU A 103 23.00 5.98 -7.42
C LEU A 103 21.87 4.97 -7.75
N LEU A 104 20.63 5.44 -7.91
CA LEU A 104 19.44 4.64 -8.22
C LEU A 104 18.88 5.05 -9.60
N HIS A 105 19.62 4.74 -10.66
CA HIS A 105 19.14 4.58 -12.05
C HIS A 105 19.66 3.22 -12.53
#